data_AF-A0A1M5E9S6-F1
#
_entry.id   AF-A0A1M5E9S6-F1
#
_cell.length_a   1.000
_cell.length_b   1.000
_cell.length_c   1.000
_cell.angle_alpha   90.00
_cell.angle_beta   90.00
_cell.angle_gamma   90.00
#
_symmetry.space_group_name_H-M   'P 1'
#
loop_
_entity.id
_entity.type
_entity.pdbx_description
1 polymer ?
#
loop_
_entity_poly.entity_id
_entity_poly.type
_entity_poly.pdbx_seq_one_letter_code
_entity_poly.pdbx_strand_id
1 'polypeptide(L)'
;MSEVRPANPLISQVIEKQNKISRFVESFAKEFQEVKAVLSEHEEILNRRVYLSPAEKKNVKKHVKAKVKEIAEQNGWPYKEASRMIFAAVWNSIESAYNVSTYDELPSKYVDDILRMIDDWELPESVKKRVESSLKKNSKEVDENGND
;
A
#
# COMPACT_ATOMS: atom_id res chain seq x y z
N MET A 1 -20.27 -1.55 73.31
CA MET A 1 -20.46 -0.64 72.16
C MET A 1 -19.08 -0.10 71.80
N SER A 2 -18.49 -0.55 70.69
CA SER A 2 -17.15 -0.13 70.30
C SER A 2 -17.23 1.19 69.55
N GLU A 3 -16.69 2.25 70.15
CA GLU A 3 -16.57 3.58 69.55
C GLU A 3 -15.74 3.50 68.26
N VAL A 4 -16.37 3.84 67.13
CA VAL A 4 -15.67 4.08 65.87
C VAL A 4 -14.91 5.39 66.05
N ARG A 5 -13.58 5.31 66.20
CA ARG A 5 -12.72 6.51 66.23
C ARG A 5 -12.89 7.29 64.92
N PRO A 6 -13.12 8.61 64.95
CA PRO A 6 -13.20 9.40 63.74
C PRO A 6 -11.84 9.35 63.02
N ALA A 7 -11.87 9.14 61.70
CA ALA A 7 -10.68 9.08 60.87
C ALA A 7 -9.82 10.34 61.06
N ASN A 8 -8.50 10.17 61.16
CA ASN A 8 -7.55 11.28 61.32
C ASN A 8 -7.74 12.30 60.18
N PRO A 9 -7.99 13.58 60.47
CA PRO A 9 -8.30 14.60 59.45
C PRO A 9 -7.19 14.79 58.42
N LEU A 10 -5.93 14.50 58.76
CA LEU A 10 -4.82 14.51 57.80
C LEU A 10 -4.91 13.36 56.80
N ILE A 11 -5.34 12.17 57.24
CA ILE A 11 -5.54 11.00 56.37
C ILE A 11 -6.70 11.28 55.40
N SER A 12 -7.80 11.86 55.89
CA SER A 12 -8.93 12.25 55.05
C SER A 12 -8.53 13.26 53.96
N GLN A 13 -7.71 14.27 54.29
CA GLN A 13 -7.21 15.25 53.32
C GLN A 13 -6.28 14.62 52.27
N VAL A 14 -5.43 13.67 52.67
CA VAL A 14 -4.54 12.96 51.74
C VAL A 14 -5.36 12.10 50.77
N ILE A 15 -6.36 11.36 51.26
CA ILE A 15 -7.28 10.56 50.44
C ILE A 15 -8.05 11.45 49.46
N GLU A 16 -8.54 12.61 49.92
CA GLU A 16 -9.28 13.54 49.06
C GLU A 16 -8.41 14.10 47.93
N LYS A 17 -7.16 14.49 48.24
CA LYS A 17 -6.20 14.95 47.22
C LYS A 17 -5.83 13.83 46.25
N GLN A 18 -5.61 12.62 46.73
CA GLN A 18 -5.31 11.46 45.90
C GLN A 18 -6.48 11.14 44.96
N ASN A 19 -7.72 11.16 45.45
CA ASN A 19 -8.92 10.97 44.64
C ASN A 19 -9.12 12.08 43.61
N LYS A 20 -8.71 13.31 43.90
CA LYS A 20 -8.76 14.43 42.93
C LYS A 20 -7.72 14.25 41.82
N ILE A 21 -6.51 13.80 42.18
CA ILE A 21 -5.45 13.49 41.21
C ILE A 21 -5.86 12.32 40.31
N SER A 22 -6.39 11.23 40.87
CA SER A 22 -6.84 10.08 40.08
C SER A 22 -7.91 10.48 39.06
N ARG A 23 -8.92 11.26 39.49
CA ARG A 23 -9.96 11.77 38.58
C ARG A 23 -9.39 12.68 37.48
N PHE A 24 -8.40 13.50 37.79
CA PHE A 24 -7.73 14.33 36.79
C PHE A 24 -6.96 13.48 35.77
N VAL A 25 -6.21 12.47 36.24
CA VAL A 25 -5.46 11.55 35.37
C VAL A 25 -6.42 10.76 34.47
N GLU A 26 -7.55 10.29 35.00
CA GLU A 26 -8.58 9.61 34.22
C GLU A 26 -9.20 10.51 33.14
N SER A 27 -9.55 11.76 33.48
CA SER A 27 -10.06 12.74 32.50
C SER A 27 -9.04 13.02 31.41
N PHE A 28 -7.78 13.26 31.79
CA PHE A 28 -6.70 13.53 30.86
C PHE A 28 -6.43 12.33 29.95
N ALA A 29 -6.42 11.11 30.50
CA ALA A 29 -6.25 9.90 29.71
C ALA A 29 -7.37 9.75 28.68
N LYS A 30 -8.61 10.05 29.06
CA LYS A 30 -9.76 10.03 28.14
C LYS A 30 -9.61 11.07 27.03
N GLU A 31 -9.33 12.31 27.37
CA GLU A 31 -9.10 13.41 26.41
C GLU A 31 -7.94 13.08 25.46
N PHE A 32 -6.86 12.51 25.96
CA PHE A 32 -5.72 12.09 25.14
C PHE A 32 -6.09 10.98 24.16
N GLN A 33 -6.88 9.99 24.58
CA GLN A 33 -7.35 8.94 23.66
C GLN A 33 -8.30 9.50 22.59
N GLU A 34 -9.16 10.45 22.94
CA GLU A 34 -10.04 11.12 21.99
C GLU A 34 -9.23 11.90 20.94
N VAL A 35 -8.23 12.69 21.38
CA VAL A 35 -7.32 13.41 20.47
C VAL A 35 -6.56 12.45 19.58
N LYS A 36 -6.04 11.35 20.13
CA LYS A 36 -5.33 10.32 19.37
C LYS A 36 -6.21 9.68 18.30
N ALA A 37 -7.48 9.39 18.62
CA ALA A 37 -8.43 8.82 17.67
C ALA A 37 -8.70 9.78 16.50
N VAL A 38 -8.95 11.07 16.80
CA VAL A 38 -9.15 12.11 15.78
C VAL A 38 -7.90 12.26 14.89
N LEU A 39 -6.71 12.25 15.50
CA LEU A 39 -5.46 12.35 14.75
C LEU A 39 -5.28 11.16 13.79
N SER A 40 -5.59 9.95 14.25
CA SER A 40 -5.52 8.73 13.45
C SER A 40 -6.50 8.78 12.27
N GLU A 41 -7.73 9.24 12.51
CA GLU A 41 -8.73 9.39 11.45
C GLU A 41 -8.29 10.42 10.39
N HIS A 42 -7.76 11.56 10.84
CA HIS A 42 -7.20 12.57 9.93
C HIS A 42 -6.00 12.05 9.13
N GLU A 43 -5.13 11.26 9.76
CA GLU A 43 -4.00 10.65 9.08
C GLU A 43 -4.48 9.70 7.96
N GLU A 44 -5.48 8.84 8.23
CA GLU A 44 -6.05 7.98 7.21
C GLU A 44 -6.65 8.77 6.04
N ILE A 45 -7.36 9.86 6.31
CA ILE A 45 -7.96 10.71 5.27
C ILE A 45 -6.86 11.35 4.40
N LEU A 46 -5.82 11.89 5.02
CA LEU A 46 -4.70 12.50 4.29
C LEU A 46 -3.96 11.45 3.46
N ASN A 47 -3.71 10.28 4.03
CA ASN A 47 -3.04 9.17 3.35
C ASN A 47 -3.80 8.70 2.09
N ARG A 48 -5.13 8.80 2.08
CA ARG A 48 -5.96 8.49 0.90
C ARG A 48 -6.00 9.61 -0.14
N ARG A 49 -5.76 10.87 0.25
CA ARG A 49 -5.88 12.04 -0.64
C ARG A 49 -4.55 12.54 -1.21
N VAL A 50 -3.42 12.14 -0.62
CA VAL A 50 -2.10 12.52 -1.14
C VAL A 50 -1.64 11.49 -2.17
N TYR A 51 -1.82 11.86 -3.44
CA TYR A 51 -1.37 11.06 -4.57
C TYR A 51 0.12 11.25 -4.85
N LEU A 52 0.71 10.31 -5.60
CA LEU A 52 2.08 10.43 -6.10
C LEU A 52 2.30 11.79 -6.80
N SER A 53 3.41 12.44 -6.49
CA SER A 53 3.94 13.56 -7.24
C SER A 53 4.30 13.15 -8.68
N PRO A 54 4.43 14.10 -9.62
CA PRO A 54 4.87 13.80 -10.99
C PRO A 54 6.21 13.05 -11.06
N ALA A 55 7.14 13.34 -10.13
CA ALA A 55 8.43 12.67 -10.04
C ALA A 55 8.28 11.21 -9.61
N GLU A 56 7.47 10.94 -8.58
CA GLU A 56 7.18 9.58 -8.11
C GLU A 56 6.46 8.76 -9.18
N LYS A 57 5.45 9.34 -9.85
CA LYS A 57 4.77 8.70 -10.98
C LYS A 57 5.73 8.30 -12.09
N LYS A 58 6.68 9.19 -12.43
CA LYS A 58 7.72 8.90 -13.41
C LYS A 58 8.63 7.77 -12.92
N ASN A 59 8.96 7.74 -11.64
CA ASN A 59 9.80 6.70 -11.05
C ASN A 59 9.13 5.31 -11.07
N VAL A 60 7.86 5.23 -10.67
CA VAL A 60 7.05 4.00 -10.74
C VAL A 60 6.97 3.50 -12.19
N LYS A 61 6.61 4.38 -13.14
CA LYS A 61 6.56 4.02 -14.58
C LYS A 61 7.91 3.54 -15.11
N LYS A 62 9.02 4.07 -14.60
CA LYS A 62 10.37 3.64 -14.97
C LYS A 62 10.66 2.23 -14.45
N HIS A 63 10.32 1.92 -13.20
CA HIS A 63 10.50 0.59 -12.61
C HIS A 63 9.64 -0.46 -13.32
N VAL A 64 8.36 -0.17 -13.58
CA VAL A 64 7.49 -1.08 -14.36
C VAL A 64 8.11 -1.38 -15.73
N LYS A 65 8.61 -0.36 -16.44
CA LYS A 65 9.28 -0.56 -17.74
C LYS A 65 10.55 -1.41 -17.63
N ALA A 66 11.36 -1.18 -16.61
CA ALA A 66 12.57 -1.95 -16.37
C ALA A 66 12.23 -3.42 -16.10
N LYS A 67 11.26 -3.69 -15.22
CA LYS A 67 10.81 -5.04 -14.88
C LYS A 67 10.24 -5.78 -16.09
N VAL A 68 9.39 -5.11 -16.88
CA VAL A 68 8.84 -5.70 -18.11
C VAL A 68 9.93 -6.08 -19.11
N LYS A 69 10.96 -5.23 -19.23
CA LYS A 69 12.11 -5.50 -20.10
C LYS A 69 12.91 -6.70 -19.58
N GLU A 70 13.21 -6.73 -18.29
CA GLU A 70 13.92 -7.83 -17.63
C GLU A 70 13.22 -9.17 -17.89
N ILE A 71 11.90 -9.23 -17.70
CA ILE A 71 11.10 -10.45 -17.90
C ILE A 71 11.09 -10.88 -19.36
N ALA A 72 10.98 -9.93 -20.30
CA ALA A 72 11.04 -10.24 -21.72
C ALA A 72 12.41 -10.83 -22.11
N GLU A 73 13.50 -10.25 -21.61
CA GLU A 73 14.87 -10.72 -21.84
C GLU A 73 15.12 -12.11 -21.23
N GLN A 74 14.70 -12.33 -19.98
CA GLN A 74 14.82 -13.62 -19.30
C GLN A 74 14.10 -14.77 -20.02
N ASN A 75 12.98 -14.47 -20.70
CA ASN A 75 12.21 -15.47 -21.45
C ASN A 75 12.57 -15.50 -22.96
N GLY A 76 13.53 -14.68 -23.41
CA GLY A 76 13.93 -14.61 -24.81
C GLY A 76 12.84 -14.08 -25.76
N TRP A 77 11.91 -13.28 -25.25
CA TRP A 77 10.78 -12.78 -26.03
C TRP A 77 11.06 -11.41 -26.66
N PRO A 78 10.57 -11.16 -27.89
CA PRO A 78 10.61 -9.82 -28.47
C PRO A 78 9.84 -8.82 -27.61
N TYR A 79 10.54 -7.79 -27.12
CA TYR A 79 9.95 -6.79 -26.21
C TYR A 79 8.68 -6.15 -26.79
N LYS A 80 8.66 -5.80 -28.09
CA LYS A 80 7.49 -5.18 -28.73
C LYS A 80 6.23 -6.04 -28.66
N GLU A 81 6.39 -7.36 -28.68
CA GLU A 81 5.28 -8.31 -28.73
C GLU A 81 4.85 -8.74 -27.31
N ALA A 82 5.80 -8.96 -26.40
CA ALA A 82 5.52 -9.39 -25.04
C ALA A 82 5.11 -8.23 -24.11
N SER A 83 5.68 -7.04 -24.30
CA SER A 83 5.60 -5.95 -23.32
C SER A 83 4.17 -5.55 -22.99
N ARG A 84 3.26 -5.43 -23.97
CA ARG A 84 1.87 -5.01 -23.73
C ARG A 84 1.14 -5.94 -22.75
N MET A 85 1.35 -7.25 -22.86
CA MET A 85 0.73 -8.23 -21.98
C MET A 85 1.34 -8.21 -20.58
N ILE A 86 2.67 -8.06 -20.49
CA ILE A 86 3.37 -7.99 -19.20
C ILE A 86 3.02 -6.68 -18.48
N PHE A 87 2.98 -5.53 -19.18
CA PHE A 87 2.55 -4.25 -18.62
C PHE A 87 1.15 -4.33 -18.02
N ALA A 88 0.20 -4.92 -18.74
CA ALA A 88 -1.15 -5.09 -18.23
C ALA A 88 -1.17 -5.99 -16.99
N ALA A 89 -0.38 -7.06 -16.96
CA ALA A 89 -0.30 -7.95 -15.82
C ALA A 89 0.29 -7.26 -14.57
N VAL A 90 1.41 -6.54 -14.72
CA VAL A 90 2.01 -5.78 -13.62
C VAL A 90 1.04 -4.71 -13.12
N TRP A 91 0.38 -3.99 -14.03
CA TRP A 91 -0.62 -2.99 -13.65
C TRP A 91 -1.78 -3.60 -12.86
N ASN A 92 -2.37 -4.69 -13.34
CA ASN A 92 -3.48 -5.34 -12.65
C ASN A 92 -3.09 -5.80 -11.22
N SER A 93 -1.84 -6.22 -11.03
CA SER A 93 -1.33 -6.54 -9.68
C SER A 93 -1.30 -5.30 -8.79
N ILE A 94 -0.78 -4.17 -9.29
CA ILE A 94 -0.74 -2.89 -8.55
C ILE A 94 -2.17 -2.40 -8.26
N GLU A 95 -3.05 -2.44 -9.27
CA GLU A 95 -4.46 -2.05 -9.19
C GLU A 95 -5.17 -2.80 -8.06
N SER A 96 -4.99 -4.13 -8.02
CA SER A 96 -5.58 -5.00 -7.00
C SER A 96 -4.98 -4.79 -5.61
N ALA A 97 -3.68 -4.48 -5.49
CA ALA A 97 -3.01 -4.31 -4.20
C ALA A 97 -3.40 -2.99 -3.51
N TYR A 98 -3.59 -1.93 -4.30
CA TYR A 98 -3.87 -0.59 -3.77
C TYR A 98 -5.31 -0.13 -3.98
N ASN A 99 -6.15 -0.93 -4.66
CA ASN A 99 -7.55 -0.64 -4.96
C ASN A 99 -7.74 0.75 -5.60
N VAL A 100 -6.95 1.03 -6.64
CA VAL A 100 -6.94 2.29 -7.39
C VAL A 100 -7.36 2.05 -8.84
N SER A 101 -7.96 3.03 -9.51
CA SER A 101 -8.37 2.86 -10.93
C SER A 101 -7.25 3.23 -11.90
N THR A 102 -6.33 4.12 -11.48
CA THR A 102 -5.26 4.63 -12.35
C THR A 102 -3.97 4.89 -11.57
N TYR A 103 -2.84 4.98 -12.30
CA TYR A 103 -1.54 5.38 -11.71
C TYR A 103 -1.61 6.76 -11.02
N ASP A 104 -2.58 7.59 -11.40
CA ASP A 104 -2.72 8.93 -10.84
C ASP A 104 -3.34 8.94 -9.45
N GLU A 105 -4.04 7.87 -9.09
CA GLU A 105 -4.69 7.66 -7.79
C GLU A 105 -3.79 6.91 -6.80
N LEU A 106 -2.58 6.52 -7.21
CA LEU A 106 -1.67 5.83 -6.32
C LEU A 106 -1.29 6.73 -5.14
N PRO A 107 -1.42 6.24 -3.90
CA PRO A 107 -1.09 6.99 -2.70
C PRO A 107 0.42 7.15 -2.53
N SER A 108 0.90 8.39 -2.32
CA SER A 108 2.33 8.69 -2.17
C SER A 108 2.96 8.01 -0.96
N LYS A 109 2.19 7.82 0.12
CA LYS A 109 2.65 7.10 1.34
C LYS A 109 3.23 5.71 1.04
N TYR A 110 2.78 5.05 -0.01
CA TYR A 110 3.19 3.69 -0.35
C TYR A 110 4.15 3.63 -1.53
N VAL A 111 4.78 4.74 -1.92
CA VAL A 111 5.67 4.76 -3.09
C VAL A 111 6.78 3.70 -2.99
N ASP A 112 7.43 3.58 -1.84
CA ASP A 112 8.51 2.61 -1.65
C ASP A 112 8.00 1.17 -1.69
N ASP A 113 6.81 0.91 -1.13
CA ASP A 113 6.17 -0.41 -1.16
C ASP A 113 5.72 -0.79 -2.57
N ILE A 114 5.21 0.18 -3.36
CA ILE A 114 4.88 -0.01 -4.77
C ILE A 114 6.13 -0.38 -5.56
N LEU A 115 7.26 0.30 -5.32
CA LEU A 115 8.52 0.03 -6.01
C LEU A 115 9.04 -1.37 -5.68
N ARG A 116 9.07 -1.74 -4.39
CA ARG A 116 9.45 -3.10 -3.95
C ARG A 116 8.56 -4.17 -4.57
N MET A 117 7.25 -3.94 -4.58
CA MET A 117 6.30 -4.87 -5.20
C MET A 117 6.58 -5.07 -6.69
N ILE A 118 6.99 -4.02 -7.42
CA ILE A 118 7.37 -4.13 -8.83
C ILE A 118 8.66 -4.93 -8.99
N ASP A 119 9.65 -4.67 -8.15
CA ASP A 119 10.95 -5.33 -8.21
C ASP A 119 10.84 -6.83 -7.90
N ASP A 120 10.01 -7.18 -6.90
CA ASP A 120 9.74 -8.56 -6.49
C ASP A 120 8.67 -9.25 -7.36
N TRP A 121 8.09 -8.54 -8.33
CA TRP A 121 6.99 -9.09 -9.14
C TRP A 121 7.46 -10.25 -10.02
N GLU A 122 6.82 -11.39 -9.89
CA GLU A 122 7.04 -12.55 -10.75
C GLU A 122 5.95 -12.70 -11.79
N LEU A 123 6.34 -13.13 -12.99
CA LEU A 123 5.41 -13.32 -14.10
C LEU A 123 4.45 -14.49 -13.80
N PRO A 124 3.12 -14.26 -13.76
CA PRO A 124 2.17 -15.35 -13.57
C PRO A 124 2.19 -16.31 -14.77
N GLU A 125 2.12 -17.61 -14.49
CA GLU A 125 2.15 -18.67 -15.50
C GLU A 125 1.03 -18.53 -16.56
N SER A 126 -0.13 -18.02 -16.15
CA SER A 126 -1.25 -17.72 -17.05
C SER A 126 -0.91 -16.64 -18.08
N VAL A 127 -0.13 -15.63 -17.69
CA VAL A 127 0.32 -14.55 -18.58
C VAL A 127 1.43 -15.07 -19.48
N LYS A 128 2.37 -15.85 -18.93
CA LYS A 128 3.44 -16.51 -19.69
C LYS A 128 2.89 -17.31 -20.87
N LYS A 129 1.93 -18.22 -20.61
CA LYS A 129 1.29 -19.03 -21.66
C LYS A 129 0.59 -18.18 -22.72
N ARG A 130 -0.03 -17.06 -22.34
CA ARG A 130 -0.67 -16.13 -23.28
C ARG A 130 0.35 -15.44 -24.19
N VAL A 131 1.48 -15.01 -23.63
CA VAL A 131 2.57 -14.40 -24.41
C VAL A 131 3.11 -15.41 -25.42
N GLU A 132 3.48 -16.61 -24.97
CA GLU A 132 3.99 -17.67 -25.85
C GLU A 132 3.01 -18.04 -26.96
N SER A 133 1.71 -18.11 -26.64
CA SER A 133 0.67 -18.38 -27.63
C SER A 133 0.54 -17.27 -28.67
N SER A 134 0.70 -16.00 -28.27
CA SER A 134 0.69 -14.87 -29.18
C SER A 134 1.91 -14.87 -30.11
N LEU A 135 3.09 -15.18 -29.58
CA LEU A 135 4.34 -15.25 -30.35
C LEU A 135 4.26 -16.37 -31.40
N LYS A 136 3.73 -17.55 -31.03
CA LYS A 136 3.54 -18.68 -31.97
C LYS A 136 2.58 -18.36 -33.12
N LYS A 137 1.53 -17.57 -32.87
CA LYS A 137 0.61 -17.14 -33.94
C LYS A 137 1.30 -16.22 -34.93
N ASN A 138 2.05 -15.24 -34.44
CA ASN A 138 2.78 -14.29 -35.27
C ASN A 138 3.82 -14.99 -36.16
N SER A 139 4.49 -16.06 -35.67
CA SER A 139 5.43 -16.82 -36.50
C SER A 139 4.73 -17.58 -37.64
N LYS A 140 3.54 -18.15 -37.40
CA LYS A 140 2.80 -18.90 -38.43
C LYS A 140 2.22 -18.03 -39.54
N GLU A 141 1.76 -16.82 -39.23
CA GLU A 141 1.23 -15.89 -40.25
C GLU A 141 2.30 -15.35 -41.20
N VAL A 142 3.57 -15.34 -40.79
CA VAL A 142 4.69 -14.93 -41.67
C VAL A 142 5.04 -16.04 -42.66
N ASP A 143 4.94 -17.30 -42.25
CA ASP A 143 5.24 -18.45 -43.12
C ASP A 143 4.14 -18.67 -44.19
N GLU A 144 2.88 -18.35 -43.90
CA GLU A 144 1.75 -18.53 -44.83
C GLU A 144 1.59 -17.38 -45.86
N ASN A 145 2.11 -16.18 -45.59
CA ASN A 145 2.03 -15.02 -46.50
C ASN A 145 3.31 -14.80 -47.33
N GLY A 146 4.29 -15.70 -47.24
CA GLY A 146 5.59 -15.60 -47.92
C GLY A 146 5.71 -16.36 -49.24
N ASN A 147 4.61 -16.85 -49.81
CA ASN A 147 4.64 -17.63 -51.05
C ASN A 147 3.59 -17.11 -52.05
N ASP A 148 3.90 -16.00 -52.70
CA ASP A 148 3.44 -15.63 -54.05
C ASP A 148 4.45 -14.66 -54.70
#